data_AF-A0A819KQX4-F1
#
_entry.id   AF-A0A819KQX4-F1
#
_cell.length_a   1.000
_cell.length_b   1.000
_cell.length_c   1.000
_cell.angle_alpha   90.00
_cell.angle_beta   90.00
_cell.angle_gamma   90.00
#
_symmetry.space_group_name_H-M   'P 1'
#
loop_
_entity.id
_entity.type
_entity.pdbx_description
1 polymer ?
#
loop_
_entity_poly.entity_id
_entity_poly.type
_entity_poly.pdbx_seq_one_letter_code
_entity_poly.pdbx_strand_id
1 'polypeptide(L)'
;MTQSIFELLPDEIILGICEYLDIHDLYESFYDLNSRLNAIVCSNKNLALTFSSPDEIDDPFFDLFTTYIIKLTVDHSSYIDFELFPSLHFLILNSPSDDQLEEICLFKFPHLIHLEFGIMSDKLSRCILYKILHCKQFPSLQTCIFHHETNVVSSNRYRQIWSNSSTLRTVWFSSVDLSLCSNNGLINREKLLSIGIIHSNLKRFDICCVLDGPSLMEMNHFLQQTPNLEKFKIASSGIYHSYEFLQQLASILQRRLIHLYQFDCELLCVMTIEELEHISRLHPCFNRIQYELKYGGQCIRLFTE
;
A
#
# COMPACT_ATOMS: atom_id res chain seq x y z
N MET A 1 -10.91 6.72 -49.50
CA MET A 1 -10.61 6.86 -48.07
C MET A 1 -9.41 5.98 -47.78
N THR A 2 -8.31 6.55 -47.33
CA THR A 2 -7.13 5.79 -46.91
C THR A 2 -7.41 5.27 -45.51
N GLN A 3 -7.66 3.96 -45.40
CA GLN A 3 -7.83 3.29 -44.13
C GLN A 3 -6.51 3.40 -43.36
N SER A 4 -6.57 3.83 -42.10
CA SER A 4 -5.34 3.98 -41.30
C SER A 4 -4.77 2.59 -40.99
N ILE A 5 -3.44 2.47 -40.87
CA ILE A 5 -2.79 1.19 -40.51
C ILE A 5 -3.33 0.67 -39.16
N PHE A 6 -3.74 1.57 -38.27
CA PHE A 6 -4.31 1.23 -36.97
C PHE A 6 -5.65 0.47 -37.12
N GLU A 7 -6.50 0.87 -38.06
CA GLU A 7 -7.79 0.20 -38.32
C GLU A 7 -7.63 -1.21 -38.91
N LEU A 8 -6.42 -1.60 -39.32
CA LEU A 8 -6.12 -2.94 -39.81
C LEU A 8 -5.63 -3.88 -38.70
N LEU A 9 -5.37 -3.37 -37.50
CA LEU A 9 -4.96 -4.19 -36.36
C LEU A 9 -6.11 -5.13 -35.94
N PRO A 10 -5.85 -6.37 -35.50
CA PRO A 10 -6.85 -7.24 -34.89
C PRO A 10 -7.47 -6.64 -33.62
N ASP A 11 -8.72 -7.01 -33.30
CA ASP A 11 -9.45 -6.49 -32.14
C ASP A 11 -8.69 -6.74 -30.84
N GLU A 12 -8.01 -7.88 -30.73
CA GLU A 12 -7.23 -8.27 -29.55
C GLU A 12 -6.05 -7.34 -29.30
N ILE A 13 -5.41 -6.86 -30.38
CA ILE A 13 -4.28 -5.93 -30.28
C ILE A 13 -4.79 -4.55 -29.87
N ILE A 14 -5.91 -4.11 -30.44
CA ILE A 14 -6.53 -2.82 -30.10
C ILE A 14 -6.96 -2.83 -28.64
N LEU A 15 -7.65 -3.88 -28.19
CA LEU A 15 -8.01 -4.06 -26.78
C LEU A 15 -6.78 -4.05 -25.87
N GLY A 16 -5.72 -4.77 -26.24
CA GLY A 16 -4.46 -4.77 -25.51
C GLY A 16 -3.81 -3.39 -25.42
N ILE A 17 -3.94 -2.53 -26.43
CA ILE A 17 -3.49 -1.13 -26.36
C ILE A 17 -4.40 -0.33 -25.42
N CYS A 18 -5.72 -0.53 -25.51
CA CYS A 18 -6.68 0.19 -24.68
C CYS A 18 -6.48 -0.05 -23.18
N GLU A 19 -5.97 -1.21 -22.77
CA GLU A 19 -5.65 -1.51 -21.36
C GLU A 19 -4.59 -0.57 -20.75
N TYR A 20 -3.79 0.12 -21.58
CA TYR A 20 -2.74 1.05 -21.12
C TYR A 20 -3.17 2.52 -21.12
N LEU A 21 -4.40 2.83 -21.58
CA LEU A 21 -4.90 4.19 -21.71
C LEU A 21 -5.94 4.48 -20.64
N ASP A 22 -5.99 5.73 -20.19
CA ASP A 22 -7.13 6.19 -19.39
C ASP A 22 -8.37 6.22 -20.28
N ILE A 23 -9.53 5.96 -19.68
CA ILE A 23 -10.77 5.91 -20.43
C ILE A 23 -11.14 7.26 -21.08
N HIS A 24 -10.70 8.41 -20.52
CA HIS A 24 -10.84 9.70 -21.20
C HIS A 24 -10.06 9.72 -22.52
N ASP A 25 -8.80 9.29 -22.50
CA ASP A 25 -7.96 9.21 -23.70
C ASP A 25 -8.60 8.27 -24.73
N LEU A 26 -9.18 7.16 -24.28
CA LEU A 26 -9.87 6.21 -25.15
C LEU A 26 -11.11 6.83 -25.79
N TYR A 27 -11.92 7.51 -24.99
CA TYR A 27 -13.13 8.15 -25.48
C TYR A 27 -12.78 9.26 -26.48
N GLU A 28 -11.92 10.21 -26.12
CA GLU A 28 -11.55 11.32 -27.01
C GLU A 28 -10.84 10.85 -28.29
N SER A 29 -10.02 9.79 -28.18
CA SER A 29 -9.24 9.31 -29.33
C SER A 29 -10.01 8.39 -30.26
N PHE A 30 -10.95 7.58 -29.75
CA PHE A 30 -11.55 6.49 -30.52
C PHE A 30 -13.06 6.55 -30.65
N TYR A 31 -13.76 7.29 -29.78
CA TYR A 31 -15.20 7.41 -29.84
C TYR A 31 -15.62 8.18 -31.10
N ASP A 32 -16.59 7.64 -31.82
CA ASP A 32 -17.12 8.11 -33.11
C ASP A 32 -16.13 8.15 -34.28
N LEU A 33 -14.95 7.53 -34.17
CA LEU A 33 -14.06 7.35 -35.32
C LEU A 33 -14.65 6.38 -36.35
N ASN A 34 -15.05 5.18 -35.91
CA ASN A 34 -15.79 4.22 -36.72
C ASN A 34 -16.52 3.20 -35.82
N SER A 35 -17.52 2.52 -36.38
CA SER A 35 -18.38 1.60 -35.63
C SER A 35 -17.64 0.42 -34.99
N ARG A 36 -16.53 -0.03 -35.60
CA ARG A 36 -15.72 -1.13 -35.05
C ARG A 36 -14.96 -0.65 -33.82
N LEU A 37 -14.28 0.50 -33.88
CA LEU A 37 -13.57 1.06 -32.73
C LEU A 37 -14.53 1.42 -31.60
N ASN A 38 -15.70 2.00 -31.92
CA ASN A 38 -16.77 2.21 -30.94
C ASN A 38 -17.18 0.90 -30.25
N ALA A 39 -17.40 -0.17 -31.01
CA ALA A 39 -17.75 -1.46 -30.45
C ALA A 39 -16.63 -2.03 -29.56
N ILE A 40 -15.37 -1.86 -29.96
CA ILE A 40 -14.22 -2.33 -29.18
C ILE A 40 -14.12 -1.56 -27.85
N VAL A 41 -14.14 -0.23 -27.88
CA VAL A 41 -14.05 0.61 -26.67
C VAL A 41 -15.22 0.32 -25.73
N CYS A 42 -16.45 0.24 -26.24
CA CYS A 42 -17.64 -0.08 -25.44
C CYS A 42 -17.67 -1.53 -24.94
N SER A 43 -16.92 -2.45 -25.57
CA SER A 43 -16.80 -3.83 -25.10
C SER A 43 -15.76 -4.02 -24.00
N ASN A 44 -14.89 -3.03 -23.79
CA ASN A 44 -13.86 -3.11 -22.76
C ASN A 44 -14.49 -2.94 -21.37
N LYS A 45 -14.33 -3.97 -20.54
CA LYS A 45 -14.91 -4.04 -19.19
C LYS A 45 -13.92 -3.74 -18.08
N ASN A 46 -12.64 -3.56 -18.40
CA ASN A 46 -11.57 -3.41 -17.44
C ASN A 46 -11.02 -1.98 -17.48
N LEU A 47 -11.90 -1.01 -17.31
CA LEU A 47 -11.56 0.39 -17.52
C LEU A 47 -10.91 0.99 -16.26
N ALA A 48 -9.93 1.86 -16.51
CA ALA A 48 -9.30 2.69 -15.50
C ALA A 48 -9.69 4.15 -15.75
N LEU A 49 -10.02 4.86 -14.67
CA LEU A 49 -10.38 6.26 -14.69
C LEU A 49 -9.55 7.02 -13.65
N THR A 50 -8.98 8.14 -14.06
CA THR A 50 -8.32 9.12 -13.20
C THR A 50 -9.17 10.37 -13.12
N PHE A 51 -9.90 10.49 -12.02
CA PHE A 51 -10.83 11.56 -11.76
C PHE A 51 -10.10 12.75 -11.13
N SER A 52 -9.89 13.80 -11.92
CA SER A 52 -9.02 14.93 -11.58
C SER A 52 -9.81 16.19 -11.19
N SER A 53 -11.04 16.32 -11.68
CA SER A 53 -11.95 17.40 -11.34
C SER A 53 -13.38 16.90 -11.13
N PRO A 54 -14.13 17.41 -10.13
CA PRO A 54 -15.55 17.08 -9.97
C PRO A 54 -16.42 17.46 -11.19
N ASP A 55 -15.98 18.46 -11.97
CA ASP A 55 -16.70 18.93 -13.15
C ASP A 55 -16.72 17.87 -14.29
N GLU A 56 -15.86 16.85 -14.21
CA GLU A 56 -15.82 15.77 -15.20
C GLU A 56 -17.08 14.87 -15.14
N ILE A 57 -17.81 14.83 -14.02
CA ILE A 57 -19.05 14.02 -13.86
C ILE A 57 -20.15 14.46 -14.84
N ASP A 58 -20.20 15.74 -15.20
CA ASP A 58 -21.23 16.28 -16.11
C ASP A 58 -20.96 15.91 -17.59
N ASP A 59 -19.83 15.26 -17.89
CA ASP A 59 -19.54 14.79 -19.24
C ASP A 59 -20.44 13.58 -19.59
N PRO A 60 -21.17 13.59 -20.73
CA PRO A 60 -21.92 12.43 -21.24
C PRO A 60 -21.12 11.12 -21.28
N PHE A 61 -19.80 11.23 -21.32
CA PHE A 61 -18.84 10.17 -21.09
C PHE A 61 -19.15 9.31 -19.84
N PHE A 62 -19.46 9.93 -18.70
CA PHE A 62 -19.67 9.22 -17.43
C PHE A 62 -20.84 8.23 -17.51
N ASP A 63 -21.94 8.62 -18.14
CA ASP A 63 -23.12 7.75 -18.30
C ASP A 63 -22.82 6.47 -19.08
N LEU A 64 -21.85 6.50 -20.00
CA LEU A 64 -21.52 5.38 -20.86
C LEU A 64 -20.59 4.35 -20.19
N PHE A 65 -19.65 4.81 -19.36
CA PHE A 65 -18.53 3.97 -18.92
C PHE A 65 -18.41 3.74 -17.41
N THR A 66 -19.07 4.55 -16.58
CA THR A 66 -18.99 4.47 -15.09
C THR A 66 -19.17 3.06 -14.54
N THR A 67 -20.17 2.33 -15.05
CA THR A 67 -20.47 0.97 -14.59
C THR A 67 -19.39 -0.08 -14.92
N TYR A 68 -18.48 0.23 -15.86
CA TYR A 68 -17.37 -0.62 -16.29
C TYR A 68 -16.01 -0.20 -15.71
N ILE A 69 -15.98 0.87 -14.90
CA ILE A 69 -14.76 1.30 -14.22
C ILE A 69 -14.41 0.28 -13.13
N ILE A 70 -13.29 -0.40 -13.33
CA ILE A 70 -12.72 -1.36 -12.39
C ILE A 70 -11.65 -0.72 -11.52
N LYS A 71 -10.95 0.28 -12.06
CA LYS A 71 -9.92 1.05 -11.35
C LYS A 71 -10.27 2.54 -11.34
N LEU A 72 -10.45 3.09 -10.15
CA LEU A 72 -10.68 4.52 -9.95
C LEU A 72 -9.50 5.11 -9.18
N THR A 73 -8.90 6.14 -9.76
CA THR A 73 -7.92 7.01 -9.11
C THR A 73 -8.56 8.38 -8.93
N VAL A 74 -8.53 8.91 -7.72
CA VAL A 74 -9.09 10.22 -7.39
C VAL A 74 -7.96 11.13 -6.99
N ASP A 75 -7.73 12.20 -7.76
CA ASP A 75 -6.62 13.12 -7.55
C ASP A 75 -7.03 14.45 -6.88
N HIS A 76 -8.25 14.51 -6.34
CA HIS A 76 -8.78 15.67 -5.67
C HIS A 76 -9.52 15.33 -4.38
N SER A 77 -9.80 16.36 -3.59
CA SER A 77 -10.50 16.26 -2.31
C SER A 77 -12.02 16.54 -2.41
N SER A 78 -12.53 16.95 -3.56
CA SER A 78 -13.97 17.21 -3.76
C SER A 78 -14.84 15.94 -3.64
N TYR A 79 -16.12 16.10 -3.33
CA TYR A 79 -17.10 15.00 -3.21
C TYR A 79 -17.12 14.07 -4.44
N ILE A 80 -17.33 12.77 -4.21
CA ILE A 80 -17.50 11.75 -5.26
C ILE A 80 -18.56 10.78 -4.82
N ASP A 81 -19.60 10.61 -5.65
CA ASP A 81 -20.57 9.55 -5.46
C ASP A 81 -19.97 8.20 -5.86
N PHE A 82 -19.59 7.40 -4.86
CA PHE A 82 -19.05 6.06 -5.10
C PHE A 82 -20.09 5.05 -5.58
N GLU A 83 -21.40 5.35 -5.50
CA GLU A 83 -22.46 4.48 -6.00
C GLU A 83 -22.42 4.33 -7.53
N LEU A 84 -21.82 5.31 -8.22
CA LEU A 84 -21.61 5.31 -9.67
C LEU A 84 -20.66 4.20 -10.15
N PHE A 85 -19.85 3.62 -9.26
CA PHE A 85 -18.80 2.65 -9.59
C PHE A 85 -19.06 1.26 -8.97
N PRO A 86 -20.14 0.56 -9.36
CA PRO A 86 -20.51 -0.72 -8.75
C PRO A 86 -19.50 -1.86 -9.00
N SER A 87 -18.69 -1.74 -10.06
CA SER A 87 -17.73 -2.76 -10.50
C SER A 87 -16.32 -2.53 -9.96
N LEU A 88 -16.15 -1.65 -8.97
CA LEU A 88 -14.83 -1.22 -8.52
C LEU A 88 -14.03 -2.34 -7.84
N HIS A 89 -12.82 -2.59 -8.34
CA HIS A 89 -11.85 -3.52 -7.77
C HIS A 89 -10.63 -2.79 -7.20
N PHE A 90 -10.27 -1.64 -7.75
CA PHE A 90 -9.13 -0.83 -7.33
C PHE A 90 -9.58 0.59 -7.04
N LEU A 91 -9.32 1.08 -5.83
CA LEU A 91 -9.56 2.46 -5.45
C LEU A 91 -8.27 3.10 -4.94
N ILE A 92 -7.87 4.21 -5.56
CA ILE A 92 -6.72 5.02 -5.16
C ILE A 92 -7.22 6.43 -4.88
N LEU A 93 -6.96 6.94 -3.68
CA LEU A 93 -7.29 8.31 -3.32
C LEU A 93 -6.02 9.07 -2.97
N ASN A 94 -5.58 10.00 -3.82
CA ASN A 94 -4.29 10.67 -3.62
C ASN A 94 -4.32 11.73 -2.52
N SER A 95 -5.42 12.48 -2.40
CA SER A 95 -5.59 13.53 -1.39
C SER A 95 -7.04 13.56 -0.88
N PRO A 96 -7.52 12.48 -0.25
CA PRO A 96 -8.92 12.36 0.08
C PRO A 96 -9.36 13.37 1.14
N SER A 97 -10.54 13.96 0.96
CA SER A 97 -11.19 14.77 1.98
C SER A 97 -11.83 13.94 3.08
N ASP A 98 -12.19 14.64 4.15
CA ASP A 98 -12.86 14.03 5.28
C ASP A 98 -14.21 13.39 4.86
N ASP A 99 -14.95 14.05 3.96
CA ASP A 99 -16.25 13.58 3.48
C ASP A 99 -16.14 12.32 2.62
N GLN A 100 -15.21 12.28 1.65
CA GLN A 100 -14.97 11.09 0.80
C GLN A 100 -14.64 9.85 1.65
N LEU A 101 -13.87 10.05 2.71
CA LEU A 101 -13.43 8.98 3.59
C LEU A 101 -14.55 8.47 4.49
N GLU A 102 -15.46 9.35 4.92
CA GLU A 102 -16.69 8.95 5.59
C GLU A 102 -17.60 8.15 4.66
N GLU A 103 -17.74 8.57 3.40
CA GLU A 103 -18.57 7.92 2.39
C GLU A 103 -18.06 6.51 2.04
N ILE A 104 -16.75 6.33 1.91
CA ILE A 104 -16.12 5.01 1.74
C ILE A 104 -16.50 4.05 2.87
N CYS A 105 -16.63 4.59 4.08
CA CYS A 105 -17.04 3.82 5.25
C CYS A 105 -18.55 3.60 5.35
N LEU A 106 -19.36 4.17 4.47
CA LEU A 106 -20.80 3.94 4.39
C LEU A 106 -21.13 2.97 3.25
N PHE A 107 -20.39 3.06 2.14
CA PHE A 107 -20.60 2.23 0.98
C PHE A 107 -20.06 0.80 1.17
N LYS A 108 -20.57 -0.13 0.37
CA LYS A 108 -20.08 -1.51 0.31
C LYS A 108 -19.35 -1.70 -1.00
N PHE A 109 -18.09 -2.10 -0.93
CA PHE A 109 -17.31 -2.45 -2.10
C PHE A 109 -17.07 -3.97 -2.11
N PRO A 110 -18.04 -4.77 -2.58
CA PRO A 110 -17.97 -6.23 -2.48
C PRO A 110 -16.83 -6.83 -3.30
N HIS A 111 -16.35 -6.13 -4.32
CA HIS A 111 -15.32 -6.60 -5.25
C HIS A 111 -13.96 -5.92 -5.06
N LEU A 112 -13.84 -4.98 -4.12
CA LEU A 112 -12.60 -4.25 -3.92
C LEU A 112 -11.48 -5.18 -3.44
N ILE A 113 -10.42 -5.26 -4.23
CA ILE A 113 -9.23 -6.05 -3.94
C ILE A 113 -8.04 -5.17 -3.56
N HIS A 114 -8.02 -3.90 -3.99
CA HIS A 114 -6.94 -2.95 -3.73
C HIS A 114 -7.50 -1.62 -3.27
N LEU A 115 -6.96 -1.13 -2.16
CA LEU A 115 -7.30 0.17 -1.61
C LEU A 115 -6.03 0.93 -1.23
N GLU A 116 -5.90 2.14 -1.73
CA GLU A 116 -4.70 2.96 -1.57
C GLU A 116 -5.06 4.38 -1.19
N PHE A 117 -4.38 4.87 -0.15
CA PHE A 117 -4.50 6.23 0.33
C PHE A 117 -3.16 6.95 0.16
N GLY A 118 -3.22 8.10 -0.49
CA GLY A 118 -2.14 9.06 -0.60
C GLY A 118 -1.95 9.84 0.71
N ILE A 119 -1.98 11.17 0.61
CA ILE A 119 -1.77 12.07 1.75
C ILE A 119 -3.11 12.30 2.45
N MET A 120 -3.22 11.87 3.70
CA MET A 120 -4.44 12.03 4.51
C MET A 120 -4.30 13.11 5.58
N SER A 121 -5.42 13.73 5.95
CA SER A 121 -5.48 14.67 7.08
C SER A 121 -5.29 13.94 8.43
N ASP A 122 -4.68 14.64 9.41
CA ASP A 122 -4.34 14.10 10.74
C ASP A 122 -5.55 13.63 11.56
N LYS A 123 -6.71 14.24 11.33
CA LYS A 123 -7.94 13.88 12.06
C LYS A 123 -8.50 12.55 11.57
N LEU A 124 -8.28 12.21 10.30
CA LEU A 124 -9.00 11.11 9.66
C LEU A 124 -8.26 9.79 9.55
N SER A 125 -6.92 9.80 9.52
CA SER A 125 -6.12 8.57 9.74
C SER A 125 -6.60 7.78 10.97
N ARG A 126 -7.13 8.51 11.97
CA ARG A 126 -7.67 7.98 13.23
C ARG A 126 -8.94 7.14 13.09
N CYS A 127 -9.85 7.52 12.20
CA CYS A 127 -11.19 6.94 12.10
C CYS A 127 -11.29 5.92 10.95
N ILE A 128 -10.60 6.18 9.85
CA ILE A 128 -10.69 5.40 8.63
C ILE A 128 -10.00 4.06 8.76
N LEU A 129 -8.77 4.03 9.29
CA LEU A 129 -8.07 2.77 9.53
C LEU A 129 -8.93 1.83 10.37
N TYR A 130 -9.51 2.34 11.46
CA TYR A 130 -10.42 1.56 12.28
C TYR A 130 -11.61 1.02 11.49
N LYS A 131 -12.30 1.88 10.72
CA LYS A 131 -13.50 1.51 9.96
C LYS A 131 -13.16 0.54 8.81
N ILE A 132 -12.19 0.85 7.96
CA ILE A 132 -11.76 -0.02 6.84
C ILE A 132 -11.40 -1.43 7.33
N LEU A 133 -10.76 -1.52 8.49
CA LEU A 133 -10.14 -2.76 8.94
C LEU A 133 -11.07 -3.58 9.84
N HIS A 134 -12.11 -2.97 10.40
CA HIS A 134 -13.18 -3.66 11.10
C HIS A 134 -14.44 -3.91 10.25
N CYS A 135 -14.59 -3.24 9.11
CA CYS A 135 -15.80 -3.33 8.32
C CYS A 135 -15.80 -4.52 7.37
N LYS A 136 -16.91 -5.28 7.40
CA LYS A 136 -17.29 -6.25 6.36
C LYS A 136 -17.59 -5.60 4.99
N GLN A 137 -17.23 -4.33 4.81
CA GLN A 137 -17.48 -3.53 3.62
C GLN A 137 -16.54 -3.90 2.47
N PHE A 138 -15.37 -4.47 2.78
CA PHE A 138 -14.36 -4.88 1.83
C PHE A 138 -14.05 -6.39 1.96
N PRO A 139 -15.03 -7.27 1.69
CA PRO A 139 -14.88 -8.71 1.92
C PRO A 139 -13.81 -9.37 1.05
N SER A 140 -13.40 -8.72 -0.04
CA SER A 140 -12.43 -9.22 -1.00
C SER A 140 -11.07 -8.51 -0.92
N LEU A 141 -10.86 -7.61 0.05
CA LEU A 141 -9.67 -6.78 0.10
C LEU A 141 -8.41 -7.61 0.29
N GLN A 142 -7.45 -7.47 -0.63
CA GLN A 142 -6.17 -8.20 -0.61
C GLN A 142 -4.99 -7.27 -0.39
N THR A 143 -5.06 -6.02 -0.85
CA THR A 143 -3.98 -5.05 -0.76
C THR A 143 -4.48 -3.76 -0.14
N CYS A 144 -3.73 -3.24 0.84
CA CYS A 144 -3.98 -1.95 1.43
C CYS A 144 -2.67 -1.15 1.55
N ILE A 145 -2.64 0.07 1.02
CA ILE A 145 -1.45 0.92 0.95
C ILE A 145 -1.74 2.30 1.53
N PHE A 146 -0.82 2.80 2.34
CA PHE A 146 -0.89 4.09 3.01
C PHE A 146 0.40 4.87 2.76
N HIS A 147 0.35 5.96 1.99
CA HIS A 147 1.55 6.67 1.55
C HIS A 147 2.04 7.77 2.49
N HIS A 148 1.14 8.47 3.16
CA HIS A 148 1.57 9.53 4.07
C HIS A 148 0.63 9.70 5.25
N GLU A 149 1.09 9.31 6.43
CA GLU A 149 0.43 9.63 7.70
C GLU A 149 1.25 10.72 8.40
N THR A 150 0.83 11.98 8.23
CA THR A 150 1.56 13.15 8.77
C THR A 150 1.67 13.15 10.29
N ASN A 151 0.78 12.50 11.05
CA ASN A 151 0.82 12.57 12.51
C ASN A 151 0.12 11.42 13.27
N VAL A 152 0.70 11.10 14.45
CA VAL A 152 0.12 10.48 15.66
C VAL A 152 -0.99 9.45 15.44
N VAL A 153 -0.65 8.30 14.86
CA VAL A 153 -1.52 7.13 14.98
C VAL A 153 -1.21 6.44 16.31
N SER A 154 -2.15 6.50 17.25
CA SER A 154 -2.07 5.78 18.52
C SER A 154 -1.84 4.28 18.26
N SER A 155 -0.79 3.71 18.87
CA SER A 155 -0.38 2.30 18.83
C SER A 155 -1.49 1.26 18.98
N ASN A 156 -2.62 1.60 19.60
CA ASN A 156 -3.78 0.71 19.70
C ASN A 156 -4.49 0.46 18.35
N ARG A 157 -4.25 1.26 17.31
CA ARG A 157 -4.97 1.21 16.04
C ARG A 157 -4.34 0.27 15.02
N TYR A 158 -3.00 0.16 15.01
CA TYR A 158 -2.31 -0.84 14.18
C TYR A 158 -2.60 -2.28 14.64
N ARG A 159 -2.95 -2.50 15.91
CA ARG A 159 -3.38 -3.82 16.43
C ARG A 159 -4.62 -4.37 15.73
N GLN A 160 -5.52 -3.47 15.38
CA GLN A 160 -6.88 -3.77 14.92
C GLN A 160 -6.98 -4.03 13.41
N ILE A 161 -5.94 -3.63 12.66
CA ILE A 161 -5.80 -3.80 11.20
C ILE A 161 -6.02 -5.25 10.76
N TRP A 162 -5.67 -6.16 11.64
CA TRP A 162 -5.36 -7.53 11.30
C TRP A 162 -6.41 -8.54 11.78
N SER A 163 -7.28 -8.14 12.72
CA SER A 163 -8.14 -9.10 13.42
C SER A 163 -9.31 -9.62 12.58
N ASN A 164 -9.69 -8.92 11.50
CA ASN A 164 -10.97 -9.16 10.81
C ASN A 164 -10.88 -9.39 9.29
N SER A 165 -9.74 -9.14 8.63
CA SER A 165 -9.60 -9.36 7.19
C SER A 165 -8.88 -10.68 6.92
N SER A 166 -9.64 -11.75 6.69
CA SER A 166 -9.04 -13.02 6.29
C SER A 166 -8.44 -12.99 4.89
N THR A 167 -8.78 -12.02 4.05
CA THR A 167 -8.33 -11.95 2.65
C THR A 167 -7.07 -11.13 2.44
N LEU A 168 -6.67 -10.32 3.41
CA LEU A 168 -5.55 -9.38 3.27
C LEU A 168 -4.23 -10.13 3.03
N ARG A 169 -3.52 -9.76 1.97
CA ARG A 169 -2.24 -10.36 1.57
C ARG A 169 -1.09 -9.37 1.61
N THR A 170 -1.37 -8.10 1.37
CA THR A 170 -0.38 -7.04 1.29
C THR A 170 -0.81 -5.86 2.12
N VAL A 171 0.09 -5.41 3.00
CA VAL A 171 -0.06 -4.14 3.72
C VAL A 171 1.22 -3.34 3.57
N TRP A 172 1.09 -2.08 3.21
CA TRP A 172 2.22 -1.17 3.06
C TRP A 172 1.92 0.17 3.70
N PHE A 173 2.80 0.58 4.61
CA PHE A 173 2.88 1.93 5.13
C PHE A 173 4.18 2.58 4.64
N SER A 174 4.10 3.63 3.83
CA SER A 174 5.30 4.27 3.26
C SER A 174 5.84 5.44 4.10
N SER A 175 5.07 5.91 5.09
CA SER A 175 5.52 6.92 6.06
C SER A 175 4.67 6.87 7.34
N VAL A 176 5.25 6.40 8.44
CA VAL A 176 4.61 6.29 9.76
C VAL A 176 5.50 6.88 10.85
N ASP A 177 4.95 7.70 11.75
CA ASP A 177 5.65 8.16 12.94
C ASP A 177 5.29 7.31 14.17
N LEU A 178 6.23 6.47 14.63
CA LEU A 178 6.08 5.65 15.84
C LEU A 178 6.56 6.38 17.13
N SER A 179 7.27 7.50 17.02
CA SER A 179 7.96 8.15 18.14
C SER A 179 6.98 8.64 19.23
N LEU A 180 5.82 9.12 18.84
CA LEU A 180 4.80 9.68 19.75
C LEU A 180 4.01 8.60 20.52
N CYS A 181 4.21 7.32 20.20
CA CYS A 181 3.70 6.21 21.01
C CYS A 181 4.50 5.99 22.29
N SER A 182 5.68 6.62 22.43
CA SER A 182 6.59 6.45 23.55
C SER A 182 6.31 7.35 24.77
N ASN A 183 5.56 8.45 24.59
CA ASN A 183 5.42 9.51 25.60
C ASN A 183 4.31 9.30 26.64
N ASN A 184 3.40 8.33 26.46
CA ASN A 184 2.33 8.03 27.42
C ASN A 184 2.66 6.81 28.30
N GLY A 185 3.71 6.92 29.14
CA GLY A 185 3.95 6.02 30.28
C GLY A 185 4.37 4.57 29.95
N LEU A 186 5.20 3.99 30.82
CA LEU A 186 5.79 2.65 30.75
C LEU A 186 4.82 1.45 30.54
N ILE A 187 3.49 1.66 30.52
CA ILE A 187 2.49 0.60 30.58
C ILE A 187 1.95 0.17 29.20
N ASN A 188 2.21 0.90 28.11
CA ASN A 188 1.64 0.58 26.78
C ASN A 188 2.63 0.30 25.64
N ARG A 189 3.94 0.20 25.93
CA ARG A 189 4.96 -0.10 24.90
C ARG A 189 4.80 -1.48 24.25
N GLU A 190 4.20 -2.45 24.93
CA GLU A 190 4.31 -3.86 24.52
C GLU A 190 3.54 -4.29 23.26
N LYS A 191 2.78 -3.44 22.57
CA LYS A 191 1.86 -4.00 21.56
C LYS A 191 1.58 -3.16 20.31
N LEU A 192 2.50 -2.32 19.83
CA LEU A 192 2.23 -1.49 18.65
C LEU A 192 1.90 -2.32 17.38
N LEU A 193 2.62 -3.43 17.18
CA LEU A 193 2.38 -4.38 16.09
C LEU A 193 1.66 -5.67 16.55
N SER A 194 0.95 -5.63 17.68
CA SER A 194 0.27 -6.82 18.21
C SER A 194 -1.10 -7.03 17.60
N ILE A 195 -1.21 -8.03 16.73
CA ILE A 195 -2.39 -8.43 15.97
C ILE A 195 -3.49 -9.07 16.85
N GLY A 196 -3.15 -9.53 18.06
CA GLY A 196 -4.04 -10.34 18.91
C GLY A 196 -4.49 -11.70 18.34
N ILE A 197 -4.37 -11.92 17.02
CA ILE A 197 -4.78 -13.11 16.26
C ILE A 197 -3.61 -13.56 15.36
N ILE A 198 -3.65 -14.76 14.79
CA ILE A 198 -2.68 -15.19 13.77
C ILE A 198 -3.24 -14.85 12.39
N HIS A 199 -2.51 -14.03 11.64
CA HIS A 199 -2.84 -13.63 10.28
C HIS A 199 -2.06 -14.47 9.26
N SER A 200 -2.57 -15.66 8.94
CA SER A 200 -1.88 -16.63 8.06
C SER A 200 -1.89 -16.26 6.57
N ASN A 201 -2.74 -15.34 6.13
CA ASN A 201 -2.85 -14.96 4.72
C ASN A 201 -1.94 -13.79 4.32
N LEU A 202 -1.32 -13.10 5.28
CA LEU A 202 -0.45 -11.97 4.99
C LEU A 202 0.85 -12.48 4.37
N LYS A 203 1.16 -12.01 3.16
CA LYS A 203 2.33 -12.40 2.38
C LYS A 203 3.36 -11.29 2.27
N ARG A 204 2.92 -10.04 2.25
CA ARG A 204 3.80 -8.87 2.17
C ARG A 204 3.46 -7.87 3.26
N PHE A 205 4.50 -7.42 3.95
CA PHE A 205 4.40 -6.33 4.90
C PHE A 205 5.54 -5.35 4.71
N ASP A 206 5.19 -4.09 4.45
CA ASP A 206 6.15 -3.01 4.25
C ASP A 206 5.85 -1.90 5.26
N ILE A 207 6.85 -1.52 6.05
CA ILE A 207 6.73 -0.40 6.99
C ILE A 207 7.93 0.53 6.86
N CYS A 208 7.64 1.80 6.58
CA CYS A 208 8.62 2.87 6.50
C CYS A 208 8.31 3.91 7.58
N CYS A 209 9.24 4.09 8.52
CA CYS A 209 9.08 4.95 9.68
C CYS A 209 9.81 6.28 9.50
N VAL A 210 9.15 7.39 9.86
CA VAL A 210 9.71 8.74 9.69
C VAL A 210 10.79 9.04 10.73
N LEU A 211 10.61 8.60 11.97
CA LEU A 211 11.52 8.85 13.09
C LEU A 211 11.99 7.52 13.67
N ASP A 212 11.39 7.08 14.77
CA ASP A 212 11.73 5.79 15.37
C ASP A 212 11.07 4.65 14.61
N GLY A 213 11.82 3.59 14.33
CA GLY A 213 11.24 2.35 13.82
C GLY A 213 10.88 1.37 14.95
N PRO A 214 10.26 0.22 14.63
CA PRO A 214 9.81 -0.73 15.63
C PRO A 214 10.97 -1.36 16.40
N SER A 215 10.75 -1.62 17.68
CA SER A 215 11.67 -2.37 18.53
C SER A 215 11.72 -3.86 18.15
N LEU A 216 12.77 -4.56 18.56
CA LEU A 216 12.89 -6.02 18.36
C LEU A 216 11.76 -6.81 19.02
N MET A 217 11.28 -6.35 20.18
CA MET A 217 10.17 -6.99 20.87
C MET A 217 8.87 -6.87 20.06
N GLU A 218 8.60 -5.68 19.52
CA GLU A 218 7.42 -5.43 18.67
C GLU A 218 7.49 -6.24 17.37
N MET A 219 8.66 -6.27 16.72
CA MET A 219 8.87 -7.08 15.52
C MET A 219 8.71 -8.58 15.80
N ASN A 220 9.33 -9.10 16.87
CA ASN A 220 9.19 -10.53 17.21
C ASN A 220 7.73 -10.90 17.49
N HIS A 221 7.01 -10.04 18.21
CA HIS A 221 5.60 -10.25 18.51
C HIS A 221 4.74 -10.25 17.24
N PHE A 222 4.96 -9.28 16.35
CA PHE A 222 4.29 -9.19 15.05
C PHE A 222 4.54 -10.43 14.18
N LEU A 223 5.81 -10.78 14.00
CA LEU A 223 6.22 -11.88 13.12
C LEU A 223 5.76 -13.24 13.65
N GLN A 224 5.58 -13.39 14.96
CA GLN A 224 4.91 -14.58 15.54
C GLN A 224 3.44 -14.70 15.10
N GLN A 225 2.80 -13.58 14.77
CA GLN A 225 1.40 -13.53 14.36
C GLN A 225 1.22 -13.55 12.84
N THR A 226 2.29 -13.36 12.06
CA THR A 226 2.28 -13.40 10.59
C THR A 226 3.28 -14.43 10.04
N PRO A 227 3.12 -15.73 10.37
CA PRO A 227 4.15 -16.74 10.10
C PRO A 227 4.40 -17.02 8.60
N ASN A 228 3.46 -16.63 7.73
CA ASN A 228 3.49 -16.92 6.30
C ASN A 228 3.98 -15.75 5.43
N LEU A 229 4.61 -14.75 6.04
CA LEU A 229 5.22 -13.65 5.30
C LEU A 229 6.29 -14.18 4.33
N GLU A 230 6.20 -13.69 3.12
CA GLU A 230 7.07 -13.99 1.99
C GLU A 230 8.01 -12.80 1.70
N LYS A 231 7.48 -11.58 1.89
CA LYS A 231 8.17 -10.31 1.71
C LYS A 231 8.03 -9.45 2.95
N PHE A 232 9.14 -8.93 3.45
CA PHE A 232 9.15 -8.00 4.57
C PHE A 232 10.09 -6.82 4.28
N LYS A 233 9.55 -5.60 4.36
CA LYS A 233 10.34 -4.37 4.24
C LYS A 233 10.28 -3.57 5.53
N ILE A 234 11.44 -3.12 6.00
CA ILE A 234 11.56 -2.17 7.11
C ILE A 234 12.47 -1.00 6.75
N ALA A 235 11.92 0.21 6.75
CA ALA A 235 12.69 1.44 6.61
C ALA A 235 12.49 2.32 7.83
N SER A 236 13.53 3.04 8.26
CA SER A 236 13.45 4.00 9.35
C SER A 236 14.63 4.97 9.31
N SER A 237 14.36 6.24 9.59
CA SER A 237 15.43 7.26 9.73
C SER A 237 16.08 7.25 11.12
N GLY A 238 15.46 6.56 12.09
CA GLY A 238 15.91 6.45 13.46
C GLY A 238 17.21 5.67 13.59
N ILE A 239 18.01 6.04 14.60
CA ILE A 239 19.29 5.41 14.85
C ILE A 239 19.06 4.11 15.62
N TYR A 240 19.39 2.99 14.99
CA TYR A 240 19.49 1.69 15.64
C TYR A 240 20.89 1.53 16.22
N HIS A 241 20.96 1.41 17.54
CA HIS A 241 22.21 1.19 18.22
C HIS A 241 22.60 -0.29 18.10
N SER A 242 23.78 -0.53 17.53
CA SER A 242 24.55 -1.78 17.51
C SER A 242 24.24 -2.83 16.44
N TYR A 243 25.29 -3.54 16.05
CA TYR A 243 25.28 -4.80 15.32
C TYR A 243 24.41 -5.89 16.00
N GLU A 244 24.30 -5.85 17.33
CA GLU A 244 23.45 -6.78 18.11
C GLU A 244 21.99 -6.73 17.65
N PHE A 245 21.49 -5.55 17.28
CA PHE A 245 20.13 -5.41 16.76
C PHE A 245 19.90 -6.29 15.52
N LEU A 246 20.83 -6.27 14.57
CA LEU A 246 20.73 -7.06 13.35
C LEU A 246 20.90 -8.55 13.61
N GLN A 247 21.76 -8.94 14.55
CA GLN A 247 21.89 -10.34 14.96
C GLN A 247 20.59 -10.88 15.55
N GLN A 248 19.95 -10.11 16.43
CA GLN A 248 18.67 -10.48 17.03
C GLN A 248 17.56 -10.52 15.98
N LEU A 249 17.50 -9.52 15.08
CA LEU A 249 16.54 -9.49 13.97
C LEU A 249 16.70 -10.72 13.07
N ALA A 250 17.92 -11.05 12.65
CA ALA A 250 18.20 -12.23 11.85
C ALA A 250 17.73 -13.53 12.53
N SER A 251 17.95 -13.64 13.85
CA SER A 251 17.47 -14.79 14.63
C SER A 251 15.94 -14.87 14.67
N ILE A 252 15.26 -13.73 14.79
CA ILE A 252 13.79 -13.65 14.74
C ILE A 252 13.29 -14.09 13.35
N LEU A 253 13.86 -13.56 12.28
CA LEU A 253 13.46 -13.88 10.90
C LEU A 253 13.61 -15.39 10.62
N GLN A 254 14.76 -15.99 10.96
CA GLN A 254 15.00 -17.43 10.79
C GLN A 254 14.01 -18.30 11.56
N ARG A 255 13.67 -17.90 12.79
CA ARG A 255 12.80 -18.70 13.67
C ARG A 255 11.32 -18.56 13.30
N ARG A 256 10.90 -17.37 12.82
CA ARG A 256 9.48 -17.04 12.65
C ARG A 256 9.00 -17.15 11.22
N LEU A 257 9.85 -16.88 10.22
CA LEU A 257 9.43 -16.68 8.83
C LEU A 257 10.12 -17.67 7.89
N ILE A 258 9.66 -18.92 7.91
CA ILE A 258 10.23 -20.01 7.09
C ILE A 258 10.03 -19.75 5.58
N HIS A 259 9.02 -18.96 5.22
CA HIS A 259 8.68 -18.64 3.83
C HIS A 259 9.27 -17.32 3.32
N LEU A 260 10.05 -16.61 4.16
CA LEU A 260 10.63 -15.33 3.78
C LEU A 260 11.70 -15.54 2.71
N TYR A 261 11.47 -15.02 1.50
CA TYR A 261 12.45 -15.02 0.42
C TYR A 261 12.94 -13.62 0.06
N GLN A 262 12.20 -12.57 0.46
CA GLN A 262 12.58 -11.18 0.22
C GLN A 262 12.54 -10.40 1.53
N PHE A 263 13.69 -9.84 1.91
CA PHE A 263 13.81 -8.89 3.01
C PHE A 263 14.49 -7.64 2.48
N ASP A 264 13.79 -6.51 2.56
CA ASP A 264 14.29 -5.20 2.17
C ASP A 264 14.45 -4.35 3.42
N CYS A 265 15.54 -3.59 3.52
CA CYS A 265 15.75 -2.70 4.64
C CYS A 265 16.22 -1.32 4.20
N GLU A 266 15.98 -0.33 5.05
CA GLU A 266 16.60 0.99 4.97
C GLU A 266 16.77 1.52 6.40
N LEU A 267 17.90 1.21 7.03
CA LEU A 267 18.11 1.44 8.46
C LEU A 267 19.37 2.24 8.71
N LEU A 268 19.32 3.19 9.65
CA LEU A 268 20.51 3.90 10.12
C LEU A 268 21.06 3.20 11.35
N CYS A 269 22.27 2.65 11.28
CA CYS A 269 22.86 1.88 12.37
C CYS A 269 24.22 2.44 12.81
N VAL A 270 24.57 2.26 14.08
CA VAL A 270 25.92 2.55 14.62
C VAL A 270 26.68 1.24 14.76
N MET A 271 27.68 1.01 13.91
CA MET A 271 28.50 -0.21 13.89
C MET A 271 29.88 0.05 13.24
N THR A 272 30.80 -0.88 13.40
CA THR A 272 32.13 -0.88 12.79
C THR A 272 32.13 -1.51 11.40
N ILE A 273 33.19 -1.27 10.63
CA ILE A 273 33.37 -1.91 9.30
C ILE A 273 33.49 -3.43 9.43
N GLU A 274 34.16 -3.93 10.47
CA GLU A 274 34.29 -5.37 10.73
C GLU A 274 32.92 -6.02 10.97
N GLU A 275 32.03 -5.35 11.70
CA GLU A 275 30.66 -5.81 11.92
C GLU A 275 29.86 -5.87 10.60
N LEU A 276 30.07 -4.92 9.68
CA LEU A 276 29.42 -4.93 8.35
C LEU A 276 29.77 -6.18 7.55
N GLU A 277 31.04 -6.60 7.55
CA GLU A 277 31.49 -7.79 6.83
C GLU A 277 30.82 -9.09 7.33
N HIS A 278 30.23 -9.05 8.52
CA HIS A 278 29.53 -10.19 9.11
C HIS A 278 28.02 -10.20 8.86
N ILE A 279 27.42 -9.11 8.37
CA ILE A 279 25.95 -9.00 8.19
C ILE A 279 25.41 -10.08 7.23
N SER A 280 26.06 -10.29 6.09
CA SER A 280 25.64 -11.30 5.09
C SER A 280 25.62 -12.72 5.65
N ARG A 281 26.40 -13.00 6.71
CA ARG A 281 26.45 -14.31 7.37
C ARG A 281 25.31 -14.51 8.37
N LEU A 282 24.61 -13.46 8.77
CA LEU A 282 23.53 -13.54 9.76
C LEU A 282 22.26 -14.16 9.18
N HIS A 283 21.93 -13.88 7.93
CA HIS A 283 20.71 -14.36 7.28
C HIS A 283 20.87 -14.42 5.75
N PRO A 284 20.36 -15.46 5.05
CA PRO A 284 20.45 -15.53 3.58
C PRO A 284 19.89 -14.30 2.85
N CYS A 285 18.78 -13.74 3.34
CA CYS A 285 18.20 -12.51 2.77
C CYS A 285 19.05 -11.25 2.98
N PHE A 286 20.08 -11.27 3.84
CA PHE A 286 20.94 -10.11 4.10
C PHE A 286 22.07 -9.98 3.08
N ASN A 287 22.20 -10.91 2.14
CA ASN A 287 23.23 -10.89 1.09
C ASN A 287 23.12 -9.70 0.13
N ARG A 288 21.95 -9.05 0.07
CA ARG A 288 21.69 -7.88 -0.78
C ARG A 288 21.88 -6.55 -0.05
N ILE A 289 22.24 -6.59 1.25
CA ILE A 289 22.40 -5.38 2.05
C ILE A 289 23.69 -4.67 1.62
N GLN A 290 23.52 -3.47 1.11
CA GLN A 290 24.53 -2.48 0.86
C GLN A 290 24.56 -1.45 1.98
N TYR A 291 25.57 -0.57 1.93
CA TYR A 291 25.73 0.43 2.95
C TYR A 291 26.30 1.75 2.43
N GLU A 292 25.93 2.83 3.12
CA GLU A 292 26.48 4.18 2.93
C GLU A 292 26.97 4.73 4.28
N LEU A 293 28.19 5.29 4.31
CA LEU A 293 28.72 5.96 5.50
C LEU A 293 28.06 7.33 5.67
N LYS A 294 27.50 7.59 6.86
CA LYS A 294 26.92 8.86 7.26
C LYS A 294 27.72 9.49 8.41
N TYR A 295 27.61 10.81 8.55
CA TYR A 295 28.20 11.58 9.66
C TYR A 295 29.69 11.30 9.90
N GLY A 296 30.49 11.28 8.83
CA GLY A 296 31.93 11.03 8.93
C GLY A 296 32.31 9.60 9.34
N GLY A 297 31.43 8.62 9.10
CA GLY A 297 31.66 7.20 9.39
C GLY A 297 31.14 6.73 10.75
N GLN A 298 30.45 7.60 11.49
CA GLN A 298 29.88 7.25 12.81
C GLN A 298 28.56 6.47 12.70
N CYS A 299 27.84 6.63 11.59
CA CYS A 299 26.63 5.85 11.31
C CYS A 299 26.72 5.26 9.90
N ILE A 300 26.06 4.13 9.72
CA ILE A 300 25.97 3.42 8.44
C ILE A 300 24.49 3.26 8.08
N ARG A 301 24.10 3.75 6.90
CA ARG A 301 22.78 3.49 6.33
C ARG A 301 22.84 2.18 5.57
N LEU A 302 22.15 1.16 6.05
CA LEU A 302 21.97 -0.12 5.37
C LEU A 302 20.78 -0.05 4.44
N PHE A 303 20.89 -0.58 3.24
CA PHE A 303 19.78 -0.66 2.29
C PHE A 303 19.93 -1.85 1.32
N THR A 304 18.84 -2.27 0.68
CA THR A 304 18.88 -3.34 -0.34
C THR A 304 18.80 -2.76 -1.76
N GLU A 305 19.61 -3.31 -2.68
CA GLU A 305 19.49 -3.09 -4.15
C GLU A 305 18.28 -3.79 -4.75
#